data_AF-A0A5N8UNF5-F1
#
_entry.id   AF-A0A5N8UNF5-F1
#
_cell.length_a   1.000
_cell.length_b   1.000
_cell.length_c   1.000
_cell.angle_alpha   90.00
_cell.angle_beta   90.00
_cell.angle_gamma   90.00
#
_symmetry.space_group_name_H-M   'P 1'
#
loop_
_entity.id
_entity.type
_entity.pdbx_description
1 polymer ?
#
loop_
_entity_poly.entity_id
_entity_poly.type
_entity_poly.pdbx_seq_one_letter_code
_entity_poly.pdbx_strand_id
1 'polypeptide(L)'
;MKNNSLQINKSKPHNKEHLTTEFGRILYSIPYKKLAKVTVLVWLTSVLYFLVTTQISTKHGLDLNTLGCKLSSDGKPICDSIDIFLSSLYFMGVTITTLGYGDILPLGFGRIISVLVAVFGLTVIAILISKVSSERDSSTLLLLHTSDVERRISGFSSDVSTYIKDLKSFSYGKYLKEYEQSLKNTRVKLKSEELSVKLKEFRTLLLISSKYLVFHINQSLSSEIGTNTAVAQFIKQLSEAQDAILDLKPFIKQHENIERACLKISSEICSIEGILLQKPKNNTPAQPSLEKSNLIKKHEDLEKWLRLTYTESWVSKVKNELPNTPRAHWPKHPHKPIATKLGISNSIVSSCIKELIRRREY
;
A
#
# COMPACT_ATOMS: atom_id res chain seq x y z
N MET A 1 -1.67 -28.66 -5.20
CA MET A 1 -1.89 -27.20 -5.13
C MET A 1 -3.39 -26.95 -5.14
N LYS A 2 -4.00 -26.65 -3.99
CA LYS A 2 -5.39 -26.18 -3.92
C LYS A 2 -5.34 -24.66 -3.97
N ASN A 3 -5.89 -24.09 -5.04
CA ASN A 3 -6.19 -22.66 -5.15
C ASN A 3 -7.22 -22.31 -4.07
N ASN A 4 -6.75 -21.95 -2.87
CA ASN A 4 -7.55 -21.16 -1.95
C ASN A 4 -7.43 -19.71 -2.40
N SER A 5 -8.21 -19.36 -3.43
CA SER A 5 -8.56 -17.97 -3.68
C SER A 5 -9.22 -17.44 -2.40
N LEU A 6 -8.49 -16.62 -1.64
CA LEU A 6 -9.08 -15.78 -0.60
C LEU A 6 -10.21 -14.99 -1.26
N GLN A 7 -11.45 -15.47 -1.08
CA GLN A 7 -12.62 -14.67 -1.39
C GLN A 7 -12.60 -13.52 -0.38
N ILE A 8 -12.07 -12.39 -0.82
CA ILE A 8 -12.22 -11.12 -0.14
C ILE A 8 -13.71 -10.83 -0.19
N ASN A 9 -14.41 -11.27 0.84
CA ASN A 9 -15.79 -10.90 1.07
C ASN A 9 -15.76 -9.38 1.15
N LYS A 10 -16.23 -8.69 0.10
CA LYS A 10 -16.36 -7.23 0.09
C LYS A 10 -17.39 -6.88 1.15
N SER A 11 -16.95 -6.80 2.40
CA SER A 11 -17.71 -6.17 3.45
C SER A 11 -18.05 -4.77 2.96
N LYS A 12 -19.34 -4.43 2.96
CA LYS A 12 -19.77 -3.07 2.67
C LYS A 12 -18.98 -2.14 3.61
N PRO A 13 -18.46 -1.00 3.12
CA PRO A 13 -17.74 -0.07 3.97
C PRO A 13 -18.58 0.21 5.22
N HIS A 14 -17.98 -0.01 6.39
CA HIS A 14 -18.65 0.22 7.67
C HIS A 14 -19.16 1.66 7.70
N ASN A 15 -20.42 1.87 8.09
CA ASN A 15 -21.01 3.20 8.11
C ASN A 15 -20.32 4.00 9.22
N LYS A 16 -19.36 4.85 8.86
CA LYS A 16 -18.64 5.68 9.82
C LYS A 16 -19.54 6.88 10.17
N GLU A 17 -20.45 6.69 11.12
CA GLU A 17 -21.52 7.66 11.45
C GLU A 17 -21.01 9.07 11.78
N HIS A 18 -19.74 9.25 12.20
CA HIS A 18 -19.30 10.52 12.80
C HIS A 18 -17.94 11.07 12.33
N LEU A 19 -17.49 10.82 11.09
CA LEU A 19 -16.29 11.50 10.58
C LEU A 19 -16.56 12.83 9.86
N THR A 20 -17.78 13.04 9.36
CA THR A 20 -18.16 14.30 8.68
C THR A 20 -19.63 14.59 8.92
N THR A 21 -19.95 15.83 9.32
CA THR A 21 -21.35 16.27 9.42
C THR A 21 -22.01 16.21 8.03
N GLU A 22 -23.34 16.08 7.98
CA GLU A 22 -24.08 16.09 6.70
C GLU A 22 -23.80 17.36 5.89
N PHE A 23 -23.75 18.50 6.59
CA PHE A 23 -23.37 19.79 6.02
C PHE A 23 -21.95 19.77 5.43
N GLY A 24 -20.98 19.21 6.14
CA GLY A 24 -19.60 19.08 5.66
C GLY A 24 -19.49 18.25 4.38
N ARG A 25 -20.26 17.15 4.28
CA ARG A 25 -20.30 16.31 3.07
C ARG A 25 -20.88 17.05 1.87
N ILE A 26 -21.98 17.78 2.07
CA ILE A 26 -22.58 18.61 1.03
C ILE A 26 -21.57 19.63 0.54
N LEU A 27 -20.92 20.35 1.46
CA LEU A 27 -19.93 21.37 1.12
C LEU A 27 -18.74 20.81 0.34
N TYR A 28 -18.24 19.65 0.76
CA TYR A 28 -17.13 18.98 0.10
C TYR A 28 -17.49 18.54 -1.33
N SER A 29 -18.71 18.04 -1.52
CA SER A 29 -19.20 17.53 -2.81
C SER A 29 -19.39 18.62 -3.89
N ILE A 30 -19.52 19.89 -3.50
CA ILE A 30 -19.72 20.98 -4.46
C ILE A 30 -18.44 21.21 -5.26
N PRO A 31 -18.45 21.05 -6.60
CA PRO A 31 -17.27 21.30 -7.41
C PRO A 31 -16.98 22.80 -7.50
N TYR A 32 -15.71 23.19 -7.62
CA TYR A 32 -15.28 24.59 -7.77
C TYR A 32 -16.02 25.32 -8.89
N LYS A 33 -16.27 24.62 -10.01
CA LYS A 33 -17.03 25.16 -11.14
C LYS A 33 -18.45 25.56 -10.77
N LYS A 34 -19.12 24.80 -9.89
CA LYS A 34 -20.48 25.12 -9.45
C LYS A 34 -20.47 26.30 -8.48
N LEU A 35 -19.52 26.31 -7.55
CA LEU A 35 -19.34 27.44 -6.63
C LEU A 35 -19.10 28.74 -7.40
N ALA A 36 -18.15 28.75 -8.36
CA ALA A 36 -17.86 29.91 -9.20
C ALA A 36 -19.08 30.38 -10.00
N LYS A 37 -19.84 29.46 -10.61
CA LYS A 37 -21.08 29.81 -11.33
C LYS A 37 -22.12 30.49 -10.43
N VAL A 38 -22.32 29.97 -9.22
CA VAL A 38 -23.27 30.56 -8.26
C VAL A 38 -22.80 31.94 -7.82
N THR A 39 -21.51 32.11 -7.53
CA THR A 39 -20.95 33.42 -7.15
C THR A 39 -21.10 34.45 -8.28
N VAL A 40 -20.77 34.09 -9.52
CA VAL A 40 -20.94 34.98 -10.69
C VAL A 40 -22.41 35.31 -10.93
N LEU A 41 -23.31 34.34 -10.78
CA LEU A 41 -24.75 34.57 -10.92
C LEU A 41 -25.25 35.57 -9.88
N VAL A 42 -24.94 35.36 -8.59
CA VAL A 42 -25.32 36.28 -7.52
C VAL A 42 -24.75 37.67 -7.80
N TRP A 43 -23.47 37.77 -8.14
CA TRP A 43 -22.82 39.04 -8.45
C TRP A 43 -23.51 39.78 -9.61
N LEU A 44 -23.74 39.13 -10.75
CA LEU A 44 -24.41 39.75 -11.90
C LEU A 44 -25.86 40.14 -11.58
N THR A 45 -26.60 39.32 -10.83
CA THR A 45 -27.97 39.66 -10.42
C THR A 45 -28.02 40.87 -9.49
N SER A 46 -27.05 41.00 -8.58
CA SER A 46 -26.93 42.17 -7.69
C SER A 46 -26.52 43.43 -8.45
N VAL A 47 -25.60 43.31 -9.40
CA VAL A 47 -25.22 44.44 -10.28
C VAL A 47 -26.41 44.90 -11.11
N LEU A 48 -27.19 43.97 -11.67
CA LEU A 48 -28.40 44.29 -12.41
C LEU A 48 -29.45 44.99 -11.52
N TYR A 49 -29.61 44.55 -10.27
CA TYR A 49 -30.49 45.21 -9.30
C TYR A 49 -30.08 46.67 -9.08
N PHE A 50 -28.80 46.94 -8.81
CA PHE A 50 -28.33 48.32 -8.58
C PHE A 50 -28.37 49.19 -9.83
N LEU A 51 -28.12 48.62 -11.02
CA LEU A 51 -28.28 49.33 -12.29
C LEU A 51 -29.73 49.80 -12.50
N VAL A 52 -30.69 48.87 -12.40
CA VAL A 52 -32.11 49.15 -12.65
C VAL A 52 -32.71 50.07 -11.59
N THR A 53 -32.43 49.81 -10.31
CA THR A 53 -32.98 50.61 -9.23
C THR A 53 -32.42 52.02 -9.20
N THR A 54 -31.14 52.23 -9.53
CA THR A 54 -30.56 53.58 -9.60
C THR A 54 -31.17 54.40 -10.75
N GLN A 55 -31.53 53.76 -11.87
CA GLN A 55 -32.17 54.43 -13.01
C GLN A 55 -33.65 54.74 -12.81
N ILE A 56 -34.40 53.82 -12.17
CA ILE A 56 -35.87 53.92 -12.02
C ILE A 56 -36.27 54.61 -10.71
N SER A 57 -35.53 54.35 -9.62
CA SER A 57 -35.91 54.78 -8.26
C SER A 57 -34.68 55.17 -7.43
N THR A 58 -34.38 56.46 -7.43
CA THR A 58 -33.24 57.08 -6.71
C THR A 58 -33.23 56.85 -5.19
N LYS A 59 -34.32 56.33 -4.61
CA LYS A 59 -34.46 56.05 -3.17
C LYS A 59 -33.97 54.65 -2.75
N HIS A 60 -33.75 53.73 -3.68
CA HIS A 60 -33.53 52.31 -3.37
C HIS A 60 -32.27 51.70 -4.03
N GLY A 61 -31.60 52.46 -4.89
CA GLY A 61 -30.35 52.07 -5.56
C GLY A 61 -29.11 52.64 -4.86
N LEU A 62 -28.16 53.15 -5.65
CA LEU A 62 -26.94 53.80 -5.14
C LEU A 62 -27.17 55.31 -4.92
N ASP A 63 -26.43 55.90 -3.98
CA ASP A 63 -26.49 57.34 -3.71
C ASP A 63 -25.84 58.16 -4.83
N LEU A 64 -26.65 58.90 -5.58
CA LEU A 64 -26.21 59.72 -6.72
C LEU A 64 -25.14 60.75 -6.36
N ASN A 65 -25.13 61.26 -5.13
CA ASN A 65 -24.10 62.22 -4.69
C ASN A 65 -22.72 61.56 -4.63
N THR A 66 -22.67 60.29 -4.20
CA THR A 66 -21.42 59.51 -4.16
C THR A 66 -20.91 59.15 -5.56
N LEU A 67 -21.81 59.06 -6.56
CA LEU A 67 -21.44 58.85 -7.96
C LEU A 67 -21.04 60.14 -8.71
N GLY A 68 -21.17 61.32 -8.09
CA GLY A 68 -20.95 62.60 -8.78
C GLY A 68 -22.04 62.95 -9.81
N CYS A 69 -23.20 62.30 -9.71
CA CYS A 69 -24.34 62.45 -10.61
C CYS A 69 -25.30 63.56 -10.16
N LYS A 70 -25.93 64.25 -11.13
CA LYS A 70 -26.95 65.28 -10.84
C LYS A 70 -28.37 64.75 -11.05
N LEU A 71 -29.34 65.30 -10.33
CA LEU A 71 -30.76 64.99 -10.49
C LEU A 71 -31.41 65.98 -11.46
N SER A 72 -32.16 65.49 -12.44
CA SER A 72 -32.98 66.32 -13.33
C SER A 72 -34.26 66.81 -12.62
N SER A 73 -34.88 67.89 -13.11
CA SER A 73 -36.17 68.39 -12.62
C SER A 73 -37.29 67.35 -12.67
N ASP A 74 -37.18 66.33 -13.54
CA ASP A 74 -38.13 65.20 -13.64
C ASP A 74 -37.84 64.04 -12.66
N GLY A 75 -36.90 64.23 -11.72
CA GLY A 75 -36.55 63.22 -10.70
C GLY A 75 -35.72 62.04 -11.21
N LYS A 76 -35.24 62.10 -12.47
CA LYS A 76 -34.34 61.10 -13.07
C LYS A 76 -32.87 61.50 -12.93
N PRO A 77 -31.95 60.53 -12.77
CA PRO A 77 -30.52 60.81 -12.72
C PRO A 77 -29.97 61.20 -14.09
N ILE A 78 -29.12 62.23 -14.12
CA ILE A 78 -28.34 62.66 -15.29
C ILE A 78 -26.95 62.02 -15.17
N CYS A 79 -26.85 60.75 -15.53
CA CYS A 79 -25.57 60.06 -15.72
C CYS A 79 -25.66 59.11 -16.90
N ASP A 80 -24.50 58.81 -17.51
CA ASP A 80 -24.45 57.76 -18.51
C ASP A 80 -24.74 56.40 -17.87
N SER A 81 -25.51 55.58 -18.60
CA SER A 81 -25.89 54.24 -18.12
C SER A 81 -24.65 53.34 -17.92
N ILE A 82 -23.56 53.62 -18.66
CA ILE A 82 -22.30 52.89 -18.53
C ILE A 82 -21.60 53.21 -17.20
N ASP A 83 -21.63 54.46 -16.74
CA ASP A 83 -21.01 54.87 -15.48
C ASP A 83 -21.72 54.23 -14.30
N ILE A 84 -23.06 54.25 -14.31
CA ILE A 84 -23.88 53.58 -13.28
C ILE A 84 -23.60 52.08 -13.23
N PHE A 85 -23.44 51.43 -14.40
CA PHE A 85 -23.08 50.02 -14.49
C PHE A 85 -21.71 49.74 -13.89
N LEU A 86 -20.68 50.51 -14.26
CA LEU A 86 -19.32 50.34 -13.75
C LEU A 86 -19.24 50.60 -12.24
N SER A 87 -19.90 51.64 -11.75
CA SER A 87 -20.00 51.93 -10.31
C SER A 87 -20.75 50.83 -9.54
N SER A 88 -21.81 50.26 -10.12
CA SER A 88 -22.55 49.13 -9.52
C SER A 88 -21.70 47.85 -9.49
N LEU A 89 -20.96 47.59 -10.57
CA LEU A 89 -20.03 46.47 -10.69
C LEU A 89 -18.90 46.58 -9.65
N TYR A 90 -18.33 47.77 -9.51
CA TYR A 90 -17.31 48.09 -8.53
C TYR A 90 -17.85 47.93 -7.10
N PHE A 91 -18.97 48.57 -6.76
CA PHE A 91 -19.56 48.52 -5.43
C PHE A 91 -19.90 47.07 -5.02
N MET A 92 -20.48 46.28 -5.93
CA MET A 92 -20.75 44.86 -5.67
C MET A 92 -19.49 44.01 -5.57
N GLY A 93 -18.46 44.30 -6.36
CA GLY A 93 -17.15 43.66 -6.25
C GLY A 93 -16.52 43.91 -4.88
N VAL A 94 -16.45 45.17 -4.45
CA VAL A 94 -15.90 45.59 -3.15
C VAL A 94 -16.71 45.03 -1.97
N THR A 95 -18.03 44.89 -2.13
CA THR A 95 -18.91 44.31 -1.11
C THR A 95 -18.73 42.80 -0.99
N ILE A 96 -18.68 42.06 -2.11
CA ILE A 96 -18.54 40.59 -2.09
C ILE A 96 -17.14 40.15 -1.64
N THR A 97 -16.11 40.95 -1.94
CA THR A 97 -14.75 40.74 -1.43
C THR A 97 -14.55 41.26 -0.02
N THR A 98 -15.57 41.86 0.59
CA THR A 98 -15.56 42.37 1.97
C THR A 98 -14.56 43.51 2.21
N LEU A 99 -14.11 44.18 1.14
CA LEU A 99 -13.21 45.33 1.21
C LEU A 99 -13.94 46.55 1.78
N GLY A 100 -15.15 46.82 1.29
CA GLY A 100 -16.05 47.84 1.84
C GLY A 100 -15.44 49.25 1.98
N TYR A 101 -14.88 49.82 0.91
CA TYR A 101 -14.24 51.16 0.97
C TYR A 101 -15.14 52.29 1.47
N GLY A 102 -16.47 52.15 1.31
CA GLY A 102 -17.45 53.11 1.81
C GLY A 102 -17.56 54.39 0.98
N ASP A 103 -16.99 54.39 -0.21
CA ASP A 103 -17.04 55.47 -1.19
C ASP A 103 -18.40 55.56 -1.89
N ILE A 104 -19.03 54.42 -2.18
CA ILE A 104 -20.38 54.33 -2.73
C ILE A 104 -21.31 53.69 -1.69
N LEU A 105 -22.46 54.32 -1.46
CA LEU A 105 -23.41 53.91 -0.43
C LEU A 105 -24.76 53.48 -1.02
N PRO A 106 -25.35 52.36 -0.55
CA PRO A 106 -26.69 51.95 -0.95
C PRO A 106 -27.77 52.68 -0.15
N LEU A 107 -28.89 53.00 -0.81
CA LEU A 107 -30.04 53.66 -0.22
C LEU A 107 -31.25 52.71 -0.11
N GLY A 108 -32.11 52.95 0.90
CA GLY A 108 -33.35 52.20 1.10
C GLY A 108 -33.15 50.68 1.13
N PHE A 109 -33.91 49.96 0.29
CA PHE A 109 -33.85 48.50 0.20
C PHE A 109 -32.50 47.96 -0.33
N GLY A 110 -31.72 48.77 -1.05
CA GLY A 110 -30.37 48.41 -1.48
C GLY A 110 -29.47 48.03 -0.31
N ARG A 111 -29.68 48.61 0.89
CA ARG A 111 -28.91 48.25 2.10
C ARG A 111 -29.08 46.79 2.50
N ILE A 112 -30.31 46.26 2.42
CA ILE A 112 -30.61 44.87 2.77
C ILE A 112 -29.93 43.94 1.76
N ILE A 113 -30.00 44.26 0.46
CA ILE A 113 -29.33 43.50 -0.59
C ILE A 113 -27.81 43.50 -0.37
N SER A 114 -27.21 44.65 -0.08
CA SER A 114 -25.77 44.74 0.23
C SER A 114 -25.36 43.88 1.43
N VAL A 115 -26.18 43.84 2.49
CA VAL A 115 -25.92 42.96 3.65
C VAL A 115 -25.99 41.49 3.25
N LEU A 116 -27.01 41.07 2.51
CA LEU A 116 -27.15 39.68 2.06
C LEU A 116 -25.99 39.26 1.15
N VAL A 117 -25.58 40.14 0.23
CA VAL A 117 -24.44 39.91 -0.67
C VAL A 117 -23.13 39.85 0.12
N ALA A 118 -22.94 40.70 1.13
CA ALA A 118 -21.76 40.66 1.99
C ALA A 118 -21.68 39.35 2.80
N VAL A 119 -22.78 38.90 3.40
CA VAL A 119 -22.86 37.61 4.12
C VAL A 119 -22.59 36.44 3.15
N PHE A 120 -23.15 36.50 1.94
CA PHE A 120 -22.89 35.51 0.91
C PHE A 120 -21.40 35.49 0.49
N GLY A 121 -20.79 36.66 0.28
CA GLY A 121 -19.37 36.81 -0.05
C GLY A 121 -18.46 36.21 1.01
N LEU A 122 -18.67 36.56 2.29
CA LEU A 122 -17.98 35.96 3.44
C LEU A 122 -18.10 34.43 3.45
N THR A 123 -19.31 33.93 3.22
CA THR A 123 -19.57 32.47 3.20
C THR A 123 -18.79 31.80 2.07
N VAL A 124 -18.81 32.36 0.85
CA VAL A 124 -18.05 31.82 -0.29
C VAL A 124 -16.55 31.81 -0.01
N ILE A 125 -15.99 32.89 0.55
CA ILE A 125 -14.57 32.98 0.90
C ILE A 125 -14.22 31.91 1.95
N ALA A 126 -15.01 31.77 3.01
CA ALA A 126 -14.80 30.76 4.05
C ALA A 126 -14.82 29.32 3.50
N ILE A 127 -15.74 29.05 2.57
CA ILE A 127 -15.84 27.76 1.87
C ILE A 127 -14.58 27.51 1.03
N LEU A 128 -14.12 28.50 0.26
CA LEU A 128 -12.93 28.38 -0.57
C LEU A 128 -11.68 28.07 0.27
N ILE A 129 -11.48 28.80 1.37
CA ILE A 129 -10.37 28.56 2.31
C ILE A 129 -10.44 27.13 2.87
N SER A 130 -11.63 26.70 3.28
CA SER A 130 -11.85 25.37 3.84
C SER A 130 -11.57 24.25 2.83
N LYS A 131 -11.97 24.44 1.57
CA LYS A 131 -11.67 23.46 0.50
C LYS A 131 -10.18 23.36 0.22
N VAL A 132 -9.49 24.50 0.11
CA VAL A 132 -8.02 24.53 -0.10
C VAL A 132 -7.28 23.89 1.08
N SER A 133 -7.70 24.18 2.33
CA SER A 133 -7.14 23.54 3.52
C SER A 133 -7.35 22.03 3.50
N SER A 134 -8.57 21.57 3.17
CA SER A 134 -8.89 20.15 3.15
C SER A 134 -8.14 19.37 2.06
N GLU A 135 -7.89 19.98 0.90
CA GLU A 135 -7.05 19.39 -0.15
C GLU A 135 -5.60 19.25 0.30
N ARG A 136 -5.07 20.26 1.00
CA ARG A 136 -3.74 20.21 1.60
C ARG A 136 -3.63 19.11 2.65
N ASP A 137 -4.62 18.99 3.52
CA ASP A 137 -4.66 17.96 4.56
C ASP A 137 -4.73 16.55 3.95
N SER A 138 -5.56 16.37 2.92
CA SER A 138 -5.69 15.11 2.20
C SER A 138 -4.39 14.73 1.49
N SER A 139 -3.72 15.70 0.87
CA SER A 139 -2.42 15.49 0.20
C SER A 139 -1.32 15.13 1.20
N THR A 140 -1.31 15.79 2.36
CA THR A 140 -0.34 15.54 3.42
C THR A 140 -0.54 14.17 4.06
N LEU A 141 -1.80 13.76 4.29
CA LEU A 141 -2.13 12.42 4.77
C LEU A 141 -1.64 11.35 3.78
N LEU A 142 -1.89 11.54 2.48
CA LEU A 142 -1.42 10.63 1.44
C LEU A 142 0.11 10.52 1.46
N LEU A 143 0.82 11.65 1.52
CA LEU A 143 2.28 11.67 1.61
C LEU A 143 2.81 10.97 2.88
N LEU A 144 2.17 11.20 4.04
CA LEU A 144 2.53 10.52 5.28
C LEU A 144 2.34 9.00 5.15
N HIS A 145 1.21 8.55 4.60
CA HIS A 145 0.95 7.13 4.41
C HIS A 145 1.96 6.49 3.44
N THR A 146 2.24 7.12 2.30
CA THR A 146 3.23 6.64 1.33
C THR A 146 4.64 6.61 1.94
N SER A 147 5.03 7.64 2.69
CA SER A 147 6.31 7.71 3.38
C SER A 147 6.46 6.65 4.47
N ASP A 148 5.39 6.38 5.24
CA ASP A 148 5.41 5.37 6.28
C ASP A 148 5.55 3.97 5.70
N VAL A 149 4.83 3.67 4.61
CA VAL A 149 4.95 2.39 3.88
C VAL A 149 6.36 2.23 3.33
N GLU A 150 6.92 3.26 2.70
CA GLU A 150 8.30 3.24 2.18
C GLU A 150 9.32 2.99 3.29
N ARG A 151 9.22 3.70 4.41
CA ARG A 151 10.08 3.52 5.58
C ARG A 151 9.98 2.10 6.12
N ARG A 152 8.78 1.52 6.20
CA ARG A 152 8.56 0.16 6.72
C ARG A 152 9.10 -0.91 5.78
N ILE A 153 8.88 -0.78 4.47
CA ILE A 153 9.45 -1.69 3.46
C ILE A 153 10.98 -1.64 3.48
N SER A 154 11.55 -0.43 3.59
CA SER A 154 13.00 -0.24 3.72
C SER A 154 13.54 -0.88 5.02
N GLY A 155 12.81 -0.77 6.12
CA GLY A 155 13.10 -1.46 7.38
C GLY A 155 13.13 -2.97 7.20
N PHE A 156 12.09 -3.56 6.60
CA PHE A 156 12.07 -5.00 6.30
C PHE A 156 13.21 -5.41 5.39
N SER A 157 13.57 -4.60 4.40
CA SER A 157 14.73 -4.86 3.54
C SER A 157 16.04 -4.90 4.34
N SER A 158 16.22 -4.01 5.31
CA SER A 158 17.39 -4.01 6.19
C SER A 158 17.42 -5.23 7.12
N ASP A 159 16.27 -5.59 7.69
CA ASP A 159 16.14 -6.76 8.56
C ASP A 159 16.44 -8.06 7.79
N VAL A 160 15.88 -8.20 6.58
CA VAL A 160 16.17 -9.34 5.69
C VAL A 160 17.65 -9.40 5.36
N SER A 161 18.29 -8.27 5.04
CA SER A 161 19.74 -8.21 4.77
C SER A 161 20.58 -8.69 5.95
N THR A 162 20.15 -8.38 7.18
CA THR A 162 20.81 -8.83 8.41
C THR A 162 20.71 -10.35 8.56
N TYR A 163 19.52 -10.93 8.38
CA TYR A 163 19.37 -12.39 8.38
C TYR A 163 20.15 -13.06 7.25
N ILE A 164 20.26 -12.46 6.07
CA ILE A 164 21.09 -13.00 4.99
C ILE A 164 22.56 -13.08 5.40
N LYS A 165 23.09 -12.05 6.06
CA LYS A 165 24.48 -12.05 6.57
C LYS A 165 24.67 -13.15 7.62
N ASP A 166 23.73 -13.29 8.55
CA ASP A 166 23.73 -14.36 9.54
C ASP A 166 23.75 -15.74 8.84
N LEU A 167 22.82 -15.99 7.91
CA LEU A 167 22.74 -17.26 7.17
C LEU A 167 24.02 -17.56 6.36
N LYS A 168 24.58 -16.55 5.68
CA LYS A 168 25.84 -16.69 4.94
C LYS A 168 27.00 -17.01 5.87
N SER A 169 27.03 -16.52 7.11
CA SER A 169 28.07 -16.86 8.09
C SER A 169 28.08 -18.36 8.46
N PHE A 170 26.92 -19.02 8.44
CA PHE A 170 26.82 -20.47 8.64
C PHE A 170 27.34 -21.26 7.42
N SER A 171 27.17 -20.73 6.21
CA SER A 171 27.64 -21.33 4.96
C SER A 171 29.14 -21.10 4.69
N TYR A 172 29.63 -19.87 4.89
CA TYR A 172 31.03 -19.45 4.72
C TYR A 172 31.95 -19.93 5.84
N GLY A 173 31.64 -21.04 6.49
CA GLY A 173 32.55 -21.76 7.37
C GLY A 173 33.76 -22.30 6.61
N LYS A 174 34.66 -21.41 6.19
CA LYS A 174 35.97 -21.62 5.56
C LYS A 174 36.99 -22.25 6.51
N TYR A 175 36.55 -22.98 7.54
CA TYR A 175 37.41 -23.64 8.53
C TYR A 175 36.81 -24.97 9.00
N LEU A 176 36.26 -25.75 8.08
CA LEU A 176 35.87 -27.15 8.34
C LEU A 176 36.75 -28.13 7.54
N LYS A 177 38.05 -27.87 7.46
CA LYS A 177 39.02 -28.84 6.93
C LYS A 177 40.18 -29.18 7.87
N GLU A 178 40.38 -28.48 8.99
CA GLU A 178 41.58 -28.70 9.84
C GLU A 178 41.35 -28.91 11.35
N TYR A 179 40.12 -28.87 11.88
CA TYR A 179 39.90 -29.03 13.34
C TYR A 179 38.88 -30.13 13.73
N GLU A 180 38.40 -30.89 12.75
CA GLU A 180 37.29 -31.83 12.90
C GLU A 180 37.67 -33.19 13.51
N GLN A 181 38.90 -33.35 14.01
CA GLN A 181 39.37 -34.65 14.50
C GLN A 181 38.99 -34.95 15.97
N SER A 182 38.56 -33.98 16.80
CA SER A 182 38.46 -34.21 18.27
C SER A 182 37.13 -33.84 18.98
N LEU A 183 36.17 -33.10 18.37
CA LEU A 183 34.96 -32.60 19.09
C LEU A 183 33.63 -32.78 18.33
N LYS A 184 33.43 -33.95 17.70
CA LYS A 184 32.54 -34.15 16.54
C LYS A 184 31.02 -34.09 16.75
N ASN A 185 30.46 -34.35 17.93
CA ASN A 185 28.99 -34.52 18.04
C ASN A 185 28.26 -33.33 18.69
N THR A 186 28.78 -32.75 19.76
CA THR A 186 28.05 -31.70 20.51
C THR A 186 28.08 -30.34 19.80
N ARG A 187 29.22 -29.97 19.20
CA ARG A 187 29.41 -28.65 18.56
C ARG A 187 28.64 -28.53 17.24
N VAL A 188 28.58 -29.61 16.47
CA VAL A 188 27.79 -29.68 15.23
C VAL A 188 26.29 -29.62 15.55
N LYS A 189 25.84 -30.34 16.59
CA LYS A 189 24.46 -30.30 17.06
C LYS A 189 24.04 -28.90 17.51
N LEU A 190 24.86 -28.24 18.35
CA LEU A 190 24.64 -26.85 18.80
C LEU A 190 24.51 -25.87 17.63
N LYS A 191 25.40 -25.97 16.62
CA LYS A 191 25.37 -25.10 15.44
C LYS A 191 24.14 -25.34 14.56
N SER A 192 23.67 -26.58 14.45
CA SER A 192 22.44 -26.92 13.72
C SER A 192 21.17 -26.42 14.43
N GLU A 193 21.16 -26.45 15.76
CA GLU A 193 20.06 -25.91 16.58
C GLU A 193 19.99 -24.38 16.47
N GLU A 194 21.13 -23.70 16.57
CA GLU A 194 21.23 -22.24 16.38
C GLU A 194 20.74 -21.80 14.99
N LEU A 195 21.20 -22.47 13.93
CA LEU A 195 20.74 -22.21 12.56
C LEU A 195 19.23 -22.44 12.43
N SER A 196 18.68 -23.47 13.06
CA SER A 196 17.24 -23.75 13.01
C SER A 196 16.40 -22.67 13.68
N VAL A 197 16.89 -22.09 14.80
CA VAL A 197 16.24 -20.97 15.49
C VAL A 197 16.27 -19.73 14.59
N LYS A 198 17.44 -19.39 14.03
CA LYS A 198 17.60 -18.26 13.11
C LYS A 198 16.72 -18.35 11.86
N LEU A 199 16.57 -19.53 11.27
CA LEU A 199 15.66 -19.74 10.15
C LEU A 199 14.18 -19.54 10.55
N LYS A 200 13.80 -19.95 11.77
CA LYS A 200 12.44 -19.75 12.28
C LYS A 200 12.14 -18.26 12.53
N GLU A 201 13.09 -17.53 13.08
CA GLU A 201 13.01 -16.07 13.26
C GLU A 201 12.90 -15.36 11.91
N PHE A 202 13.75 -15.72 10.95
CA PHE A 202 13.72 -15.17 9.60
C PHE A 202 12.37 -15.40 8.90
N ARG A 203 11.83 -16.63 9.02
CA ARG A 203 10.48 -16.92 8.52
C ARG A 203 9.41 -16.05 9.17
N THR A 204 9.53 -15.78 10.47
CA THR A 204 8.57 -14.95 11.21
C THR A 204 8.60 -13.51 10.70
N LEU A 205 9.80 -12.97 10.43
CA LEU A 205 9.97 -11.66 9.79
C LEU A 205 9.24 -11.61 8.44
N LEU A 206 9.46 -12.60 7.56
CA LEU A 206 8.81 -12.65 6.25
C LEU A 206 7.28 -12.73 6.35
N LEU A 207 6.75 -13.51 7.30
CA LEU A 207 5.30 -13.57 7.56
C LEU A 207 4.74 -12.22 8.03
N ILE A 208 5.48 -11.49 8.86
CA ILE A 208 5.10 -10.14 9.30
C ILE A 208 5.09 -9.19 8.10
N SER A 209 6.14 -9.20 7.27
CA SER A 209 6.22 -8.39 6.06
C SER A 209 5.09 -8.69 5.08
N SER A 210 4.81 -9.97 4.84
CA SER A 210 3.70 -10.45 3.99
C SER A 210 2.34 -9.93 4.48
N LYS A 211 2.04 -10.09 5.78
CA LYS A 211 0.80 -9.58 6.38
C LYS A 211 0.69 -8.06 6.32
N TYR A 212 1.79 -7.36 6.56
CA TYR A 212 1.84 -5.90 6.46
C TYR A 212 1.52 -5.43 5.04
N LEU A 213 2.13 -6.04 4.02
CA LEU A 213 1.87 -5.73 2.62
C LEU A 213 0.40 -5.99 2.25
N VAL A 214 -0.15 -7.15 2.62
CA VAL A 214 -1.56 -7.46 2.37
C VAL A 214 -2.49 -6.44 3.02
N PHE A 215 -2.21 -6.04 4.26
CA PHE A 215 -3.00 -5.03 4.95
C PHE A 215 -2.99 -3.69 4.19
N HIS A 216 -1.82 -3.19 3.80
CA HIS A 216 -1.71 -1.91 3.13
C HIS A 216 -2.25 -1.93 1.69
N ILE A 217 -2.09 -3.03 0.96
CA ILE A 217 -2.68 -3.20 -0.39
C ILE A 217 -4.20 -3.13 -0.34
N ASN A 218 -4.80 -3.78 0.66
CA ASN A 218 -6.25 -3.76 0.84
C ASN A 218 -6.76 -2.38 1.32
N GLN A 219 -5.94 -1.62 2.06
CA GLN A 219 -6.32 -0.30 2.58
C GLN A 219 -6.18 0.81 1.52
N SER A 220 -5.14 0.79 0.69
CA SER A 220 -4.80 1.89 -0.23
C SER A 220 -5.43 1.82 -1.63
N LEU A 221 -6.31 0.85 -1.90
CA LEU A 221 -6.83 0.59 -3.26
C LEU A 221 -5.71 0.60 -4.32
N SER A 222 -4.66 -0.19 -4.09
CA SER A 222 -3.58 -0.52 -5.06
C SER A 222 -2.80 0.66 -5.69
N SER A 223 -3.07 1.92 -5.36
CA SER A 223 -2.55 3.05 -6.12
C SER A 223 -1.06 3.30 -5.89
N GLU A 224 -0.55 3.07 -4.68
CA GLU A 224 0.83 3.42 -4.32
C GLU A 224 1.34 2.47 -3.22
N ILE A 225 1.94 1.35 -3.60
CA ILE A 225 2.71 0.51 -2.66
C ILE A 225 4.15 1.03 -2.67
N GLY A 226 4.44 2.03 -1.84
CA GLY A 226 5.77 2.60 -1.69
C GLY A 226 6.37 3.20 -2.99
N THR A 227 7.55 3.80 -2.88
CA THR A 227 8.33 4.17 -4.06
C THR A 227 8.82 2.92 -4.78
N ASN A 228 8.93 3.03 -6.10
CA ASN A 228 9.47 1.99 -6.98
C ASN A 228 10.84 1.46 -6.52
N THR A 229 11.62 2.26 -5.78
CA THR A 229 12.95 1.94 -5.26
C THR A 229 12.91 1.05 -4.03
N ALA A 230 12.10 1.35 -3.02
CA ALA A 230 12.02 0.55 -1.79
C ALA A 230 11.50 -0.86 -2.06
N VAL A 231 10.49 -0.98 -2.92
CA VAL A 231 9.97 -2.29 -3.38
C VAL A 231 11.03 -3.06 -4.16
N ALA A 232 11.74 -2.41 -5.08
CA ALA A 232 12.81 -3.05 -5.84
C ALA A 232 13.97 -3.52 -4.94
N GLN A 233 14.35 -2.72 -3.94
CA GLN A 233 15.37 -3.09 -2.97
C GLN A 233 14.91 -4.28 -2.12
N PHE A 234 13.65 -4.30 -1.70
CA PHE A 234 13.09 -5.42 -0.95
C PHE A 234 13.09 -6.71 -1.77
N ILE A 235 12.62 -6.68 -3.03
CA ILE A 235 12.67 -7.84 -3.95
C ILE A 235 14.12 -8.32 -4.16
N LYS A 236 15.06 -7.39 -4.31
CA LYS A 236 16.49 -7.74 -4.41
C LYS A 236 16.97 -8.49 -3.16
N GLN A 237 16.64 -8.02 -1.97
CA GLN A 237 16.99 -8.72 -0.73
C GLN A 237 16.31 -10.09 -0.62
N LEU A 238 15.04 -10.23 -1.02
CA LEU A 238 14.37 -11.53 -1.07
C LEU A 238 15.06 -12.51 -2.04
N SER A 239 15.59 -12.01 -3.16
CA SER A 239 16.38 -12.83 -4.10
C SER A 239 17.71 -13.27 -3.50
N GLU A 240 18.42 -12.37 -2.81
CA GLU A 240 19.65 -12.71 -2.09
C GLU A 240 19.40 -13.70 -0.95
N ALA A 241 18.22 -13.67 -0.32
CA ALA A 241 17.80 -14.65 0.68
C ALA A 241 17.58 -16.04 0.08
N GLN A 242 16.98 -16.16 -1.10
CA GLN A 242 16.88 -17.44 -1.82
C GLN A 242 18.27 -18.03 -2.11
N ASP A 243 19.23 -17.20 -2.51
CA ASP A 243 20.60 -17.64 -2.77
C ASP A 243 21.28 -18.13 -1.48
N ALA A 244 21.13 -17.41 -0.36
CA ALA A 244 21.64 -17.84 0.93
C ALA A 244 21.03 -19.17 1.41
N ILE A 245 19.75 -19.44 1.09
CA ILE A 245 19.11 -20.73 1.39
C ILE A 245 19.72 -21.85 0.54
N LEU A 246 20.00 -21.59 -0.74
CA LEU A 246 20.64 -22.56 -1.63
C LEU A 246 22.07 -22.90 -1.17
N ASP A 247 22.77 -21.97 -0.53
CA ASP A 247 24.08 -22.21 0.06
C ASP A 247 24.04 -23.15 1.28
N LEU A 248 22.87 -23.32 1.93
CA LEU A 248 22.68 -24.22 3.08
C LEU A 248 22.40 -25.68 2.70
N LYS A 249 22.51 -26.06 1.42
CA LYS A 249 22.34 -27.44 0.92
C LYS A 249 23.02 -28.53 1.77
N PRO A 250 24.26 -28.36 2.28
CA PRO A 250 24.90 -29.37 3.14
C PRO A 250 24.12 -29.65 4.43
N PHE A 251 23.63 -28.60 5.11
CA PHE A 251 22.83 -28.72 6.33
C PHE A 251 21.45 -29.30 6.06
N ILE A 252 20.84 -28.92 4.93
CA ILE A 252 19.53 -29.43 4.50
C ILE A 252 19.56 -30.96 4.36
N LYS A 253 20.62 -31.53 3.79
CA LYS A 253 20.76 -33.00 3.64
C LYS A 253 20.75 -33.74 4.99
N GLN A 254 21.30 -33.12 6.03
CA GLN A 254 21.56 -33.75 7.32
C GLN A 254 20.47 -33.52 8.36
N HIS A 255 19.62 -32.51 8.18
CA HIS A 255 18.69 -32.06 9.22
C HIS A 255 17.30 -31.75 8.66
N GLU A 256 16.30 -32.56 9.02
CA GLU A 256 14.93 -32.44 8.54
C GLU A 256 14.25 -31.11 8.95
N ASN A 257 14.53 -30.62 10.15
CA ASN A 257 14.01 -29.33 10.65
C ASN A 257 14.51 -28.15 9.80
N ILE A 258 15.78 -28.18 9.38
CA ILE A 258 16.40 -27.15 8.54
C ILE A 258 15.81 -27.21 7.12
N GLU A 259 15.65 -28.41 6.54
CA GLU A 259 14.96 -28.59 5.25
C GLU A 259 13.56 -27.95 5.28
N ARG A 260 12.75 -28.32 6.28
CA ARG A 260 11.38 -27.82 6.43
C ARG A 260 11.35 -26.30 6.61
N ALA A 261 12.32 -25.72 7.30
CA ALA A 261 12.40 -24.28 7.50
C ALA A 261 12.75 -23.56 6.18
N CYS A 262 13.80 -24.02 5.47
CA CYS A 262 14.24 -23.47 4.19
C CYS A 262 13.13 -23.50 3.12
N LEU A 263 12.41 -24.62 3.00
CA LEU A 263 11.27 -24.73 2.08
C LEU A 263 10.17 -23.73 2.40
N LYS A 264 9.80 -23.58 3.67
CA LYS A 264 8.74 -22.65 4.09
C LYS A 264 9.15 -21.20 3.89
N ILE A 265 10.41 -20.85 4.14
CA ILE A 265 10.95 -19.51 3.86
C ILE A 265 10.89 -19.24 2.36
N SER A 266 11.38 -20.17 1.54
CA SER A 266 11.40 -20.04 0.09
C SER A 266 9.99 -19.88 -0.49
N SER A 267 9.01 -20.64 0.01
CA SER A 267 7.59 -20.50 -0.37
C SER A 267 6.99 -19.16 0.08
N GLU A 268 7.31 -18.66 1.27
CA GLU A 268 6.82 -17.35 1.75
C GLU A 268 7.40 -16.20 0.92
N ILE A 269 8.67 -16.29 0.50
CA ILE A 269 9.28 -15.33 -0.42
C ILE A 269 8.49 -15.24 -1.73
N CYS A 270 8.10 -16.38 -2.32
CA CYS A 270 7.26 -16.41 -3.52
C CYS A 270 5.85 -15.84 -3.27
N SER A 271 5.28 -16.05 -2.07
CA SER A 271 3.99 -15.45 -1.69
C SER A 271 4.10 -13.92 -1.65
N ILE A 272 5.15 -13.38 -1.04
CA ILE A 272 5.42 -11.94 -0.98
C ILE A 272 5.59 -11.35 -2.37
N GLU A 273 6.34 -12.04 -3.24
CA GLU A 273 6.47 -11.64 -4.65
C GLU A 273 5.10 -11.60 -5.34
N GLY A 274 4.28 -12.65 -5.20
CA GLY A 274 2.94 -12.68 -5.77
C GLY A 274 2.04 -11.52 -5.30
N ILE A 275 2.18 -11.11 -4.02
CA ILE A 275 1.49 -9.95 -3.45
C ILE A 275 1.97 -8.65 -4.10
N LEU A 276 3.28 -8.48 -4.27
CA LEU A 276 3.88 -7.29 -4.88
C LEU A 276 3.64 -7.20 -6.39
N LEU A 277 3.48 -8.33 -7.08
CA LEU A 277 3.21 -8.43 -8.52
C LEU A 277 1.73 -8.20 -8.88
N GLN A 278 0.80 -8.12 -7.91
CA GLN A 278 -0.60 -7.82 -8.20
C GLN A 278 -0.72 -6.41 -8.80
N LYS A 279 -0.89 -6.34 -10.13
CA LYS A 279 -1.08 -5.08 -10.85
C LYS A 279 -2.30 -4.32 -10.32
N PRO A 280 -2.21 -2.99 -10.09
CA PRO A 280 -3.41 -2.17 -10.01
C PRO A 280 -4.21 -2.32 -11.31
N LYS A 281 -5.54 -2.37 -11.23
CA LYS A 281 -6.44 -2.50 -12.40
C LYS A 281 -6.30 -1.38 -13.44
N ASN A 282 -5.53 -0.33 -13.15
CA ASN A 282 -5.27 0.78 -14.06
C ASN A 282 -3.89 0.62 -14.68
N ASN A 283 -3.82 0.82 -16.00
CA ASN A 283 -2.70 0.59 -16.92
C ASN A 283 -1.41 1.37 -16.59
N THR A 284 -0.76 1.12 -15.46
CA THR A 284 0.61 1.55 -15.23
C THR A 284 1.55 0.53 -15.88
N PRO A 285 2.51 0.94 -16.73
CA PRO A 285 3.46 0.01 -17.33
C PRO A 285 4.19 -0.78 -16.25
N ALA A 286 4.37 -2.08 -16.48
CA ALA A 286 5.05 -2.98 -15.56
C ALA A 286 6.46 -2.47 -15.25
N GLN A 287 6.87 -2.51 -13.99
CA GLN A 287 8.20 -2.07 -13.59
C GLN A 287 9.27 -3.02 -14.16
N PRO A 288 10.31 -2.51 -14.86
CA PRO A 288 11.35 -3.33 -15.50
C PRO A 288 12.18 -4.19 -14.53
N SER A 289 12.23 -3.82 -13.24
CA SER A 289 12.93 -4.57 -12.19
C SER A 289 12.11 -5.73 -11.62
N LEU A 290 10.77 -5.69 -11.72
CA LEU A 290 9.86 -6.72 -11.20
C LEU A 290 9.80 -7.96 -12.10
N GLU A 291 9.87 -7.79 -13.42
CA GLU A 291 9.80 -8.91 -14.40
C GLU A 291 11.05 -9.81 -14.41
N LYS A 292 12.16 -9.38 -13.81
CA LYS A 292 13.43 -10.14 -13.74
C LYS A 292 13.59 -10.97 -12.47
N SER A 293 12.62 -10.91 -11.58
CA SER A 293 12.63 -11.63 -10.31
C SER A 293 12.44 -13.13 -10.56
N ASN A 294 13.53 -13.87 -10.77
CA ASN A 294 13.52 -15.33 -10.94
C ASN A 294 13.21 -16.07 -9.61
N LEU A 295 12.46 -15.47 -8.68
CA LEU A 295 12.22 -16.00 -7.33
C LEU A 295 11.39 -17.30 -7.36
N ILE A 296 10.29 -17.34 -8.12
CA ILE A 296 9.51 -18.57 -8.36
C ILE A 296 10.42 -19.67 -8.92
N LYS A 297 11.25 -19.34 -9.91
CA LYS A 297 12.18 -20.29 -10.52
C LYS A 297 13.21 -20.82 -9.51
N LYS A 298 13.78 -19.94 -8.66
CA LYS A 298 14.70 -20.35 -7.58
C LYS A 298 14.04 -21.30 -6.57
N HIS A 299 12.76 -21.07 -6.25
CA HIS A 299 11.98 -21.98 -5.40
C HIS A 299 11.74 -23.34 -6.07
N GLU A 300 11.34 -23.35 -7.35
CA GLU A 300 11.17 -24.58 -8.13
C GLU A 300 12.48 -25.38 -8.25
N ASP A 301 13.61 -24.69 -8.46
CA ASP A 301 14.94 -25.31 -8.51
C ASP A 301 15.32 -25.96 -7.17
N LEU A 302 14.98 -25.32 -6.04
CA LEU A 302 15.16 -25.89 -4.70
C LEU A 302 14.29 -27.14 -4.50
N GLU A 303 13.00 -27.09 -4.87
CA GLU A 303 12.12 -28.25 -4.79
C GLU A 303 12.61 -29.41 -5.65
N LYS A 304 13.01 -29.12 -6.88
CA LYS A 304 13.53 -30.11 -7.82
C LYS A 304 14.80 -30.75 -7.26
N TRP A 305 15.71 -29.97 -6.70
CA TRP A 305 16.92 -30.48 -6.06
C TRP A 305 16.59 -31.39 -4.86
N LEU A 306 15.62 -31.04 -4.02
CA LEU A 306 15.19 -31.85 -2.87
C LEU A 306 14.55 -33.18 -3.27
N ARG A 307 13.82 -33.24 -4.39
CA ARG A 307 13.23 -34.49 -4.91
C ARG A 307 14.29 -35.46 -5.45
N LEU A 308 15.41 -34.92 -5.94
CA LEU A 308 16.49 -35.70 -6.56
C LEU A 308 17.62 -36.06 -5.59
N THR A 309 17.61 -35.49 -4.39
CA THR A 309 18.70 -35.61 -3.41
C THR A 309 18.30 -36.49 -2.24
N TYR A 310 19.23 -37.32 -1.77
CA TYR A 310 19.10 -38.05 -0.52
C TYR A 310 19.17 -37.07 0.68
N THR A 311 18.12 -37.07 1.51
CA THR A 311 18.00 -36.20 2.69
C THR A 311 17.37 -36.96 3.87
N GLU A 312 17.71 -36.60 5.11
CA GLU A 312 17.11 -37.19 6.32
C GLU A 312 15.57 -37.11 6.36
N SER A 313 14.96 -36.09 5.77
CA SER A 313 13.49 -36.00 5.59
C SER A 313 12.91 -37.20 4.85
N TRP A 314 13.60 -37.67 3.80
CA TRP A 314 13.20 -38.86 3.07
C TRP A 314 13.44 -40.13 3.88
N VAL A 315 14.49 -40.19 4.69
CA VAL A 315 14.75 -41.30 5.63
C VAL A 315 13.61 -41.44 6.63
N SER A 316 13.21 -40.35 7.29
CA SER A 316 12.07 -40.32 8.21
C SER A 316 10.75 -40.72 7.53
N LYS A 317 10.47 -40.19 6.33
CA LYS A 317 9.23 -40.51 5.58
C LYS A 317 9.20 -41.96 5.13
N VAL A 318 10.32 -42.49 4.63
CA VAL A 318 10.42 -43.90 4.22
C VAL A 318 10.27 -44.82 5.44
N LYS A 319 10.82 -44.45 6.61
CA LYS A 319 10.61 -45.19 7.86
C LYS A 319 9.14 -45.29 8.25
N ASN A 320 8.40 -44.20 8.18
CA ASN A 320 6.96 -44.19 8.51
C ASN A 320 6.11 -45.03 7.54
N GLU A 321 6.59 -45.26 6.33
CA GLU A 321 5.92 -46.04 5.29
C GLU A 321 6.39 -47.50 5.23
N LEU A 322 7.43 -47.86 5.99
CA LEU A 322 7.87 -49.25 6.09
C LEU A 322 6.90 -50.06 6.95
N PRO A 323 6.67 -51.34 6.62
CA PRO A 323 5.82 -52.20 7.43
C PRO A 323 6.47 -52.49 8.78
N ASN A 324 5.73 -52.28 9.89
CA ASN A 324 6.14 -52.56 11.29
C ASN A 324 6.39 -54.06 11.59
N THR A 325 6.51 -54.90 10.56
CA THR A 325 6.79 -56.32 10.69
C THR A 325 8.29 -56.59 10.67
N PRO A 326 8.77 -57.65 11.35
CA PRO A 326 10.17 -58.08 11.24
C PRO A 326 10.58 -58.26 9.78
N ARG A 327 11.82 -57.89 9.44
CA ARG A 327 12.37 -57.87 8.07
C ARG A 327 12.07 -59.13 7.23
N ALA A 328 11.97 -60.29 7.88
CA ALA A 328 11.63 -61.57 7.24
C ALA A 328 10.27 -61.54 6.50
N HIS A 329 9.35 -60.68 6.92
CA HIS A 329 7.99 -60.58 6.39
C HIS A 329 7.81 -59.42 5.40
N TRP A 330 8.89 -58.74 5.01
CA TRP A 330 8.77 -57.61 4.08
C TRP A 330 8.41 -58.09 2.67
N PRO A 331 7.55 -57.36 1.94
CA PRO A 331 7.20 -57.69 0.57
C PRO A 331 8.43 -57.62 -0.35
N LYS A 332 8.44 -58.43 -1.42
CA LYS A 332 9.52 -58.40 -2.43
C LYS A 332 9.59 -57.00 -3.05
N HIS A 333 10.79 -56.39 -3.03
CA HIS A 333 11.05 -55.01 -3.49
C HIS A 333 10.23 -53.92 -2.78
N PRO A 334 10.38 -53.74 -1.46
CA PRO A 334 9.58 -52.79 -0.68
C PRO A 334 9.77 -51.33 -1.13
N HIS A 335 10.88 -51.02 -1.80
CA HIS A 335 11.17 -49.69 -2.32
C HIS A 335 10.26 -49.26 -3.48
N LYS A 336 9.73 -50.17 -4.31
CA LYS A 336 8.89 -49.83 -5.47
C LYS A 336 7.53 -49.23 -5.07
N PRO A 337 6.70 -49.88 -4.23
CA PRO A 337 5.42 -49.31 -3.83
C PRO A 337 5.58 -48.02 -3.01
N ILE A 338 6.62 -47.94 -2.16
CA ILE A 338 6.93 -46.74 -1.37
C ILE A 338 7.36 -45.58 -2.28
N ALA A 339 8.18 -45.83 -3.31
CA ALA A 339 8.59 -44.82 -4.27
C ALA A 339 7.41 -44.25 -5.08
N THR A 340 6.48 -45.11 -5.52
CA THR A 340 5.27 -44.67 -6.23
C THR A 340 4.36 -43.84 -5.33
N LYS A 341 4.21 -44.24 -4.05
CA LYS A 341 3.38 -43.51 -3.07
C LYS A 341 3.96 -42.14 -2.69
N LEU A 342 5.28 -42.04 -2.56
CA LEU A 342 5.99 -40.81 -2.18
C LEU A 342 6.38 -39.93 -3.38
N GLY A 343 6.21 -40.41 -4.62
CA GLY A 343 6.51 -39.66 -5.84
C GLY A 343 8.01 -39.39 -6.05
N ILE A 344 8.88 -40.30 -5.62
CA ILE A 344 10.35 -40.17 -5.68
C ILE A 344 11.00 -41.34 -6.43
N SER A 345 12.28 -41.19 -6.79
CA SER A 345 12.98 -42.24 -7.53
C SER A 345 13.23 -43.49 -6.67
N ASN A 346 13.16 -44.66 -7.32
CA ASN A 346 13.42 -45.96 -6.68
C ASN A 346 14.83 -46.03 -6.05
N SER A 347 15.81 -45.34 -6.64
CA SER A 347 17.20 -45.32 -6.16
C SER A 347 17.34 -44.58 -4.83
N ILE A 348 16.60 -43.48 -4.62
CA ILE A 348 16.59 -42.73 -3.36
C ILE A 348 15.96 -43.59 -2.26
N VAL A 349 14.78 -44.19 -2.50
CA VAL A 349 14.12 -45.06 -1.52
C VAL A 349 14.99 -46.27 -1.15
N SER A 350 15.62 -46.90 -2.14
CA SER A 350 16.55 -47.99 -1.87
C SER A 350 17.74 -47.55 -1.01
N SER A 351 18.20 -46.30 -1.16
CA SER A 351 19.31 -45.76 -0.37
C SER A 351 18.88 -45.41 1.06
N CYS A 352 17.67 -44.86 1.24
CA CYS A 352 17.05 -44.64 2.55
C CYS A 352 16.84 -45.97 3.32
N ILE A 353 16.33 -47.01 2.66
CA ILE A 353 16.16 -48.33 3.30
C ILE A 353 17.51 -48.92 3.71
N LYS A 354 18.55 -48.79 2.87
CA LYS A 354 19.91 -49.23 3.23
C LYS A 354 20.44 -48.49 4.46
N GLU A 355 20.20 -47.18 4.55
CA GLU A 355 20.63 -46.39 5.72
C GLU A 355 19.84 -46.75 6.99
N LEU A 356 18.51 -46.93 6.90
CA LEU A 356 17.67 -47.35 8.04
C LEU A 356 18.12 -48.71 8.58
N ILE A 357 18.48 -49.64 7.69
CA ILE A 357 19.05 -50.94 8.06
C ILE A 357 20.41 -50.75 8.76
N ARG A 358 21.28 -49.87 8.24
CA ARG A 358 22.59 -49.56 8.84
C ARG A 358 22.44 -49.00 10.26
N ARG A 359 21.45 -48.14 10.49
CA ARG A 359 21.16 -47.51 11.79
C ARG A 359 20.37 -48.39 12.76
N ARG A 360 19.86 -49.54 12.31
CA ARG A 360 18.90 -50.40 13.05
C ARG A 360 17.62 -49.64 13.46
N GLU A 361 17.14 -48.76 12.60
CA GLU A 361 15.97 -47.91 12.83
C GLU A 361 14.79 -48.29 11.92
N TYR A 362 14.44 -49.57 11.83
CA TYR A 362 13.41 -50.10 10.93
C TYR A 362 12.31 -50.87 11.65
#